data_AF-A0A945W667-F1
#
_entry.id   AF-A0A945W667-F1
#
_cell.length_a   1.000
_cell.length_b   1.000
_cell.length_c   1.000
_cell.angle_alpha   90.00
_cell.angle_beta   90.00
_cell.angle_gamma   90.00
#
_symmetry.space_group_name_H-M   'P 1'
#
loop_
_entity.id
_entity.type
_entity.pdbx_description
1 polymer ?
#
loop_
_entity_poly.entity_id
_entity_poly.type
_entity_poly.pdbx_seq_one_letter_code
_entity_poly.pdbx_strand_id
1 'polypeptide(L)'
;MPKQKKIRHVMGISGGKDSTALAIYMRDKIPDMEYFFCDTGSELPETYDYLHLLEKYLGKPIVRIGEPEDKGERYFNYWLDMNGNFLPSARQRWCTVVLKIKPIEAYLGSKNTISYVAIRADEDNRKGYIKPSKGNIEVEYPFIDAGINKAGVYKILDDAGIGLPK
;
A
#
# COMPACT_ATOMS: atom_id res chain seq x y z
N MET A 1 34.76 7.92 -2.45
CA MET A 1 33.94 6.87 -3.11
C MET A 1 32.50 7.38 -3.17
N PRO A 2 31.83 7.41 -4.33
CA PRO A 2 30.42 7.77 -4.38
C PRO A 2 29.63 6.68 -3.66
N LYS A 3 28.86 7.04 -2.62
CA LYS A 3 27.93 6.12 -1.95
C LYS A 3 27.00 5.55 -3.01
N GLN A 4 27.04 4.23 -3.21
CA GLN A 4 26.05 3.50 -4.01
C GLN A 4 24.67 3.97 -3.54
N LYS A 5 23.84 4.50 -4.44
CA LYS A 5 22.48 4.92 -4.08
C LYS A 5 21.72 3.69 -3.61
N LYS A 6 21.49 3.59 -2.30
CA LYS A 6 20.74 2.49 -1.67
C LYS A 6 19.34 2.44 -2.32
N ILE A 7 18.96 1.28 -2.85
CA ILE A 7 17.63 1.04 -3.41
C ILE A 7 16.61 1.16 -2.27
N ARG A 8 15.49 1.84 -2.53
CA ARG A 8 14.38 1.92 -1.56
C ARG A 8 13.51 0.68 -1.69
N HIS A 9 13.09 0.12 -0.56
CA HIS A 9 12.15 -0.98 -0.51
C HIS A 9 10.86 -0.47 0.10
N VAL A 10 9.77 -0.50 -0.66
CA VAL A 10 8.51 0.11 -0.24
C VAL A 10 7.36 -0.88 -0.33
N MET A 11 6.41 -0.75 0.59
CA MET A 11 5.19 -1.54 0.57
C MET A 11 3.99 -0.69 0.93
N GLY A 12 2.99 -0.72 0.04
CA GLY A 12 1.70 -0.09 0.28
C GLY A 12 0.83 -0.96 1.18
N ILE A 13 0.43 -0.41 2.33
CA ILE A 13 -0.57 -0.96 3.21
C ILE A 13 -1.92 -0.40 2.78
N SER A 14 -2.91 -1.27 2.61
CA SER A 14 -4.27 -0.86 2.21
C SER A 14 -5.31 -1.07 3.32
N GLY A 15 -4.89 -1.51 4.51
CA GLY A 15 -5.80 -1.95 5.58
C GLY A 15 -6.50 -3.29 5.29
N GLY A 16 -6.12 -3.99 4.21
CA GLY A 16 -6.71 -5.28 3.83
C GLY A 16 -5.92 -6.48 4.35
N LYS A 17 -6.53 -7.66 4.29
CA LYS A 17 -5.94 -8.93 4.74
C LYS A 17 -4.64 -9.25 3.99
N ASP A 18 -4.67 -9.16 2.66
CA ASP A 18 -3.54 -9.52 1.80
C ASP A 18 -2.32 -8.58 2.02
N SER A 19 -2.53 -7.26 2.07
CA SER A 19 -1.44 -6.29 2.28
C SER A 19 -0.85 -6.36 3.68
N THR A 20 -1.70 -6.65 4.69
CA THR A 20 -1.23 -6.93 6.05
C THR A 20 -0.38 -8.21 6.10
N ALA A 21 -0.88 -9.31 5.54
CA ALA A 21 -0.15 -10.58 5.53
C ALA A 21 1.20 -10.43 4.82
N LEU A 22 1.24 -9.65 3.74
CA LEU A 22 2.49 -9.40 3.03
C LEU A 22 3.47 -8.58 3.89
N ALA A 23 2.98 -7.58 4.62
CA ALA A 23 3.83 -6.78 5.51
C ALA A 23 4.48 -7.63 6.60
N ILE A 24 3.70 -8.55 7.19
CA ILE A 24 4.17 -9.54 8.17
C ILE A 24 5.19 -10.48 7.53
N TYR A 25 4.85 -11.06 6.38
CA TYR A 25 5.70 -12.02 5.66
C TYR A 25 7.06 -11.42 5.26
N MET A 26 7.08 -10.13 4.91
CA MET A 26 8.29 -9.44 4.45
C MET A 26 9.08 -8.78 5.58
N ARG A 27 8.51 -8.66 6.78
CA ARG A 27 9.09 -7.93 7.94
C ARG A 27 10.56 -8.27 8.18
N ASP A 28 10.88 -9.56 8.27
CA ASP A 28 12.22 -10.05 8.61
C ASP A 28 13.10 -10.30 7.38
N LYS A 29 12.52 -10.21 6.17
CA LYS A 29 13.24 -10.41 4.91
C LYS A 29 13.92 -9.13 4.45
N ILE A 30 13.33 -7.97 4.72
CA ILE A 30 13.82 -6.66 4.28
C ILE A 30 13.89 -5.68 5.48
N PRO A 31 15.04 -5.62 6.18
CA PRO A 31 15.20 -4.81 7.39
C PRO A 31 14.99 -3.30 7.19
N ASP A 32 15.12 -2.79 5.97
CA ASP A 32 14.94 -1.37 5.63
C ASP A 32 13.62 -1.08 4.90
N MET A 33 12.63 -2.00 4.96
CA MET A 33 11.31 -1.78 4.35
C MET A 33 10.65 -0.49 4.87
N GLU A 34 10.15 0.33 3.95
CA GLU A 34 9.34 1.52 4.18
C GLU A 34 7.87 1.19 3.90
N TYR A 35 7.02 1.29 4.93
CA TYR A 35 5.58 1.10 4.77
C TYR A 35 4.88 2.42 4.53
N PHE A 36 3.92 2.45 3.61
CA PHE A 36 3.10 3.63 3.39
C PHE A 36 1.62 3.27 3.27
N PHE A 37 0.73 4.22 3.59
CA PHE A 37 -0.72 4.10 3.47
C PHE A 37 -1.24 5.31 2.70
N CYS A 38 -2.00 5.09 1.63
CA CYS A 38 -2.65 6.18 0.90
C CYS A 38 -3.89 6.63 1.67
N ASP A 39 -3.73 7.66 2.49
CA ASP A 39 -4.80 8.20 3.33
C ASP A 39 -5.73 9.06 2.50
N THR A 40 -7.00 8.66 2.41
CA THR A 40 -8.02 9.39 1.65
C THR A 40 -8.72 10.46 2.50
N GLY A 41 -8.52 10.45 3.83
CA GLY A 41 -9.28 11.26 4.77
C GLY A 41 -10.73 10.81 4.94
N SER A 42 -11.10 9.64 4.43
CA SER A 42 -12.45 9.06 4.50
C SER A 42 -12.43 7.59 4.90
N GLU A 43 -11.35 7.15 5.53
CA GLU A 43 -11.23 5.80 6.07
C GLU A 43 -12.02 5.68 7.39
N LEU A 44 -12.47 4.47 7.69
CA LEU A 44 -13.15 4.20 8.95
C LEU A 44 -12.17 4.33 10.14
N PRO A 45 -12.62 4.78 11.33
CA PRO A 45 -11.79 4.82 12.55
C PRO A 45 -11.06 3.50 12.83
N GLU A 46 -11.73 2.38 12.59
CA GLU A 46 -11.20 1.03 12.77
C GLU A 46 -10.00 0.75 11.86
N THR A 47 -9.94 1.36 10.67
CA THR A 47 -8.78 1.28 9.78
C THR A 47 -7.56 1.93 10.44
N TYR A 48 -7.73 3.10 11.06
CA TYR A 48 -6.64 3.80 11.73
C TYR A 48 -6.14 3.05 12.97
N ASP A 49 -7.05 2.52 13.80
CA ASP A 49 -6.72 1.68 14.95
C ASP A 49 -5.93 0.43 14.52
N TYR A 50 -6.36 -0.21 13.44
CA TYR A 50 -5.68 -1.37 12.89
C TYR A 50 -4.29 -1.04 12.34
N LEU A 51 -4.13 0.11 11.67
CA LEU A 51 -2.81 0.56 11.20
C LEU A 51 -1.85 0.79 12.37
N HIS A 52 -2.32 1.34 13.49
CA HIS A 52 -1.51 1.50 14.71
C HIS A 52 -1.12 0.16 15.35
N LEU A 53 -2.01 -0.82 15.34
CA LEU A 53 -1.68 -2.18 15.78
C LEU A 53 -0.59 -2.79 14.89
N LEU A 54 -0.72 -2.61 13.58
CA LEU A 54 0.24 -3.13 12.61
C LEU A 54 1.61 -2.44 12.74
N GLU A 55 1.67 -1.12 12.98
CA GLU A 55 2.91 -0.39 13.27
C GLU A 55 3.65 -0.97 14.48
N LYS A 56 2.92 -1.24 15.57
CA LYS A 56 3.46 -1.88 16.77
C LYS A 56 4.01 -3.27 16.46
N TYR A 57 3.26 -4.07 15.68
CA TYR A 57 3.72 -5.40 15.28
C TYR A 57 4.99 -5.32 14.43
N LEU A 58 5.02 -4.46 13.41
CA LEU A 58 6.16 -4.34 12.48
C LEU A 58 7.38 -3.68 13.13
N GLY A 59 7.20 -2.92 14.21
CA GLY A 59 8.24 -2.13 14.84
C GLY A 59 8.69 -0.94 13.99
N LYS A 60 7.84 -0.50 13.05
CA LYS A 60 8.12 0.57 12.08
C LYS A 60 6.86 1.40 11.83
N PRO A 61 7.01 2.73 11.60
CA PRO A 61 5.87 3.57 11.24
C PRO A 61 5.37 3.24 9.83
N ILE A 62 4.08 3.47 9.60
CA ILE A 62 3.47 3.46 8.27
C ILE A 62 3.27 4.92 7.86
N VAL A 63 4.01 5.37 6.84
CA VAL A 63 3.93 6.75 6.33
C VAL A 63 2.56 6.99 5.70
N ARG A 64 1.80 7.95 6.21
CA ARG A 64 0.55 8.39 5.57
C ARG A 64 0.91 9.29 4.39
N ILE A 65 0.45 8.92 3.20
CA ILE A 65 0.66 9.68 1.95
C ILE A 65 -0.70 10.02 1.32
N GLY A 66 -0.80 11.22 0.77
CA GLY A 66 -2.08 11.86 0.44
C GLY A 66 -2.09 13.27 1.04
N GLU A 67 -2.98 14.16 0.62
CA GLU A 67 -3.24 15.38 1.41
C GLU A 67 -4.12 14.95 2.60
N PRO A 68 -3.75 15.21 3.88
CA PRO A 68 -3.71 16.61 4.34
C PRO A 68 -2.76 16.94 5.54
N GLU A 69 -2.32 18.20 5.67
CA GLU A 69 -2.16 18.80 7.02
C GLU A 69 -3.40 19.65 7.41
N ASP A 70 -4.25 20.02 6.44
CA ASP A 70 -5.21 21.11 6.59
C ASP A 70 -6.58 20.90 5.88
N LYS A 71 -6.88 19.70 5.34
CA LYS A 71 -8.15 19.42 4.61
C LYS A 71 -9.03 18.25 5.10
N GLY A 72 -8.54 17.24 5.83
CA GLY A 72 -9.39 16.18 6.43
C GLY A 72 -10.39 15.53 5.45
N GLU A 73 -11.65 15.31 5.89
CA GLU A 73 -12.79 14.83 5.06
C GLU A 73 -12.99 15.61 3.75
N ARG A 74 -12.38 16.79 3.59
CA ARG A 74 -12.45 17.58 2.37
C ARG A 74 -11.61 17.00 1.24
N TYR A 75 -10.64 16.12 1.46
CA TYR A 75 -9.80 15.65 0.34
C TYR A 75 -10.56 14.73 -0.62
N PHE A 76 -11.18 13.67 -0.11
CA PHE A 76 -12.08 12.84 -0.92
C PHE A 76 -13.27 13.64 -1.45
N ASN A 77 -13.93 14.43 -0.59
CA ASN A 77 -15.09 15.23 -0.97
C ASN A 77 -14.77 16.30 -2.02
N TYR A 78 -13.58 16.91 -1.97
CA TYR A 78 -13.10 17.84 -3.00
C TYR A 78 -13.01 17.15 -4.35
N TRP A 79 -12.41 15.97 -4.40
CA TRP A 79 -12.31 15.24 -5.66
C TRP A 79 -13.66 14.67 -6.11
N LEU A 80 -14.54 14.29 -5.18
CA LEU A 80 -15.90 13.88 -5.48
C LEU A 80 -16.69 15.02 -6.15
N ASP A 81 -16.62 16.22 -5.59
CA ASP A 81 -17.26 17.43 -6.14
C ASP A 81 -16.71 17.78 -7.53
N MET A 82 -15.38 17.77 -7.68
CA MET A 82 -14.71 17.97 -8.98
C MET A 82 -15.08 16.94 -10.05
N ASN A 83 -15.65 15.80 -9.67
CA ASN A 83 -16.14 14.76 -10.57
C ASN A 83 -17.68 14.69 -10.62
N GLY A 84 -18.37 15.78 -10.25
CA GLY A 84 -19.83 15.90 -10.36
C GLY A 84 -20.58 15.05 -9.34
N ASN A 85 -19.97 14.77 -8.18
CA ASN A 85 -20.50 13.91 -7.12
C ASN A 85 -20.77 12.46 -7.54
N PHE A 86 -20.10 11.99 -8.60
CA PHE A 86 -20.16 10.59 -9.01
C PHE A 86 -19.07 9.77 -8.33
N LEU A 87 -19.51 8.72 -7.60
CA LEU A 87 -18.61 7.73 -7.06
C LEU A 87 -17.81 7.05 -8.19
N PRO A 88 -16.52 6.75 -7.96
CA PRO A 88 -15.67 6.14 -8.96
C PRO A 88 -16.21 4.76 -9.37
N SER A 89 -16.09 4.46 -10.65
CA SER A 89 -16.48 3.17 -11.22
C SER A 89 -15.27 2.50 -11.90
N ALA A 90 -15.43 1.25 -12.32
CA ALA A 90 -14.39 0.57 -13.10
C ALA A 90 -14.02 1.33 -14.39
N ARG A 91 -14.96 2.09 -14.96
CA ARG A 91 -14.73 2.95 -16.14
C ARG A 91 -14.17 4.32 -15.76
N GLN A 92 -14.61 4.89 -14.65
CA GLN A 92 -14.19 6.21 -14.16
C GLN A 92 -13.35 6.07 -12.89
N ARG A 93 -12.06 5.78 -13.08
CA ARG A 93 -11.09 5.48 -12.01
C ARG A 93 -10.32 6.73 -11.55
N TRP A 94 -10.97 7.89 -11.51
CA TRP A 94 -10.35 9.15 -11.11
C TRP A 94 -9.66 9.04 -9.75
N CYS A 95 -10.30 8.33 -8.81
CA CYS A 95 -9.80 8.10 -7.46
C CYS A 95 -8.47 7.33 -7.45
N THR A 96 -8.27 6.40 -8.39
CA THR A 96 -7.01 5.65 -8.49
C THR A 96 -5.86 6.58 -8.87
N VAL A 97 -6.12 7.54 -9.76
CA VAL A 97 -5.12 8.52 -10.21
C VAL A 97 -4.78 9.51 -9.12
N VAL A 98 -5.78 10.18 -8.55
CA VAL A 98 -5.56 11.32 -7.65
C VAL A 98 -5.33 10.93 -6.19
N LEU A 99 -5.91 9.81 -5.74
CA LEU A 99 -5.78 9.37 -4.35
C LEU A 99 -4.66 8.34 -4.14
N LYS A 100 -4.15 7.70 -5.21
CA LYS A 100 -3.11 6.67 -5.10
C LYS A 100 -1.89 6.96 -5.96
N ILE A 101 -2.05 6.98 -7.29
CA ILE A 101 -0.89 7.07 -8.21
C ILE A 101 -0.09 8.36 -7.99
N LYS A 102 -0.73 9.53 -8.03
CA LYS A 102 -0.04 10.82 -7.88
C LYS A 102 0.65 10.97 -6.51
N PRO A 103 -0.02 10.69 -5.37
CA PRO A 103 0.65 10.72 -4.06
C PRO A 103 1.83 9.76 -3.95
N ILE A 104 1.71 8.53 -4.47
CA ILE A 104 2.80 7.55 -4.48
C ILE A 104 3.98 8.06 -5.30
N GLU A 105 3.75 8.56 -6.52
CA GLU A 105 4.82 9.08 -7.37
C GLU A 105 5.53 10.31 -6.76
N ALA A 106 4.80 11.17 -6.05
CA ALA A 106 5.36 12.30 -5.31
C ALA A 106 6.24 11.82 -4.14
N TYR A 107 5.75 10.85 -3.36
CA TYR A 107 6.47 10.26 -2.23
C TYR A 107 7.73 9.49 -2.65
N LEU A 108 7.68 8.77 -3.78
CA LEU A 108 8.81 7.99 -4.28
C LEU A 108 9.86 8.84 -5.01
N GLY A 109 9.42 9.93 -5.65
CA GLY A 109 10.30 10.86 -6.35
C GLY A 109 11.00 10.20 -7.55
N SER A 110 12.31 10.39 -7.67
CA SER A 110 13.16 9.84 -8.74
C SER A 110 14.13 8.75 -8.25
N LYS A 111 13.95 8.24 -7.04
CA LYS A 111 14.83 7.23 -6.44
C LYS A 111 14.49 5.84 -6.99
N ASN A 112 15.50 5.02 -7.24
CA ASN A 112 15.30 3.62 -7.62
C ASN A 112 14.64 2.87 -6.45
N THR A 113 13.52 2.24 -6.73
CA THR A 113 12.62 1.69 -5.72
C THR A 113 12.14 0.29 -6.13
N ILE A 114 12.09 -0.64 -5.19
CA ILE A 114 11.38 -1.91 -5.34
C ILE A 114 10.09 -1.79 -4.53
N SER A 115 8.94 -1.99 -5.20
CA SER A 115 7.61 -1.96 -4.61
C SER A 115 7.06 -3.38 -4.50
N TYR A 116 6.75 -3.80 -3.28
CA TYR A 116 6.19 -5.13 -3.01
C TYR A 116 4.66 -5.08 -3.01
N VAL A 117 4.02 -5.95 -3.80
CA VAL A 117 2.56 -5.94 -3.98
C VAL A 117 1.95 -7.28 -3.56
N ALA A 118 0.88 -7.21 -2.78
CA ALA A 118 0.16 -8.36 -2.24
C ALA A 118 -0.83 -8.94 -3.26
N ILE A 119 -0.33 -9.48 -4.37
CA ILE A 119 -1.12 -10.31 -5.28
C ILE A 119 -0.85 -11.77 -4.94
N ARG A 120 -1.89 -12.53 -4.66
CA ARG A 120 -1.77 -13.93 -4.26
C ARG A 120 -1.43 -14.82 -5.46
N ALA A 121 -0.86 -15.99 -5.20
CA ALA A 121 -0.57 -16.98 -6.24
C ALA A 121 -1.82 -17.48 -6.97
N ASP A 122 -2.97 -17.53 -6.31
CA ASP A 122 -4.27 -17.88 -6.92
C ASP A 122 -4.91 -16.73 -7.73
N GLU A 123 -4.21 -15.61 -7.87
CA GLU A 123 -4.64 -14.42 -8.60
C GLU A 123 -3.57 -13.95 -9.61
N ASP A 124 -2.74 -14.87 -10.11
CA ASP A 124 -1.62 -14.60 -11.03
C ASP A 124 -2.02 -13.88 -12.34
N ASN A 125 -3.29 -13.99 -12.73
CA ASN A 125 -3.89 -13.25 -13.83
C ASN A 125 -4.06 -11.75 -13.54
N ARG A 126 -3.98 -11.31 -12.27
CA ARG A 126 -3.99 -9.90 -11.88
C ARG A 126 -2.60 -9.31 -12.06
N LYS A 127 -2.48 -8.33 -12.95
CA LYS A 127 -1.29 -7.47 -13.01
C LYS A 127 -1.45 -6.34 -12.00
N GLY A 128 -0.48 -6.17 -11.10
CA GLY A 128 -0.42 -5.01 -10.23
C GLY A 128 -0.42 -3.72 -11.05
N TYR A 129 -1.27 -2.77 -10.70
CA TYR A 129 -1.27 -1.46 -11.37
C TYR A 129 -0.16 -0.60 -10.78
N ILE A 130 1.07 -0.80 -11.26
CA ILE A 130 2.14 0.20 -11.19
C ILE A 130 2.98 0.02 -12.46
N LYS A 131 2.61 0.73 -13.54
CA LYS A 131 3.57 1.14 -14.56
C LYS A 131 3.99 2.55 -14.17
N PRO A 132 5.12 2.75 -13.48
CA PRO A 132 5.56 4.07 -13.09
C PRO A 132 5.80 4.90 -14.34
N SER A 133 5.37 6.16 -14.33
CA SER A 133 5.65 7.09 -15.43
C SER A 133 7.15 7.30 -15.68
N LYS A 134 7.98 7.14 -14.64
CA LYS A 134 9.41 7.47 -14.63
C LYS A 134 10.36 6.27 -14.79
N GLY A 135 9.84 5.03 -14.83
CA GLY A 135 10.66 3.81 -14.99
C GLY A 135 11.64 3.51 -13.85
N ASN A 136 11.55 4.19 -12.70
CA ASN A 136 12.45 4.04 -11.56
C ASN A 136 11.91 3.10 -10.46
N ILE A 137 10.78 2.44 -10.70
CA ILE A 137 10.16 1.51 -9.74
C ILE A 137 10.04 0.13 -10.38
N GLU A 138 10.62 -0.85 -9.72
CA GLU A 138 10.44 -2.27 -9.98
C GLU A 138 9.35 -2.82 -9.07
N VAL A 139 8.56 -3.78 -9.55
CA VAL A 139 7.45 -4.35 -8.79
C VAL A 139 7.71 -5.84 -8.59
N GLU A 140 7.67 -6.28 -7.33
CA GLU A 140 7.81 -7.68 -6.95
C GLU A 140 6.51 -8.23 -6.37
N TYR A 141 6.29 -9.54 -6.56
CA TYR A 141 5.07 -10.25 -6.16
C TYR A 141 5.38 -11.44 -5.25
N PRO A 142 5.80 -11.21 -3.98
CA PRO A 142 6.36 -12.27 -3.15
C PRO A 142 5.41 -13.45 -2.89
N PHE A 143 4.10 -13.21 -2.91
CA PHE A 143 3.12 -14.28 -2.75
C PHE A 143 2.98 -15.16 -3.99
N ILE A 144 3.10 -14.61 -5.20
CA ILE A 144 3.17 -15.42 -6.43
C ILE A 144 4.45 -16.26 -6.39
N ASP A 145 5.59 -15.62 -6.11
CA ASP A 145 6.90 -16.28 -6.09
C ASP A 145 6.98 -17.40 -5.04
N ALA A 146 6.31 -17.22 -3.89
CA ALA A 146 6.26 -18.19 -2.80
C ALA A 146 5.08 -19.18 -2.87
N GLY A 147 4.22 -19.09 -3.90
CA GLY A 147 3.03 -19.96 -4.01
C GLY A 147 1.98 -19.73 -2.90
N ILE A 148 1.97 -18.56 -2.27
CA ILE A 148 1.05 -18.20 -1.19
C ILE A 148 -0.29 -17.81 -1.79
N ASN A 149 -1.28 -18.69 -1.59
CA ASN A 149 -2.67 -18.46 -1.98
C ASN A 149 -3.49 -17.87 -0.82
N LYS A 150 -4.80 -17.73 -1.02
CA LYS A 150 -5.73 -17.27 0.01
C LYS A 150 -5.56 -17.99 1.36
N ALA A 151 -5.47 -19.32 1.39
CA ALA A 151 -5.32 -20.06 2.64
C ALA A 151 -3.98 -19.73 3.34
N GLY A 152 -2.91 -19.57 2.58
CA GLY A 152 -1.61 -19.12 3.09
C GLY A 152 -1.67 -17.72 3.71
N VAL A 153 -2.42 -16.79 3.12
CA VAL A 153 -2.65 -15.45 3.70
C VAL A 153 -3.32 -15.54 5.08
N TYR A 154 -4.39 -16.33 5.20
CA TYR A 154 -5.06 -16.51 6.51
C TYR A 154 -4.12 -17.13 7.54
N LYS A 155 -3.36 -18.15 7.13
CA LYS A 155 -2.37 -18.79 8.00
C LYS A 155 -1.34 -17.78 8.53
N ILE A 156 -0.81 -16.89 7.68
CA ILE A 156 0.14 -15.85 8.10
C ILE A 156 -0.49 -14.91 9.14
N LEU A 157 -1.75 -14.53 8.95
CA LEU A 157 -2.46 -13.62 9.86
C LEU A 157 -2.78 -14.29 11.20
N ASP A 158 -3.21 -15.55 11.16
CA ASP A 158 -3.52 -16.35 12.35
C ASP A 158 -2.26 -16.60 13.18
N ASP A 159 -1.16 -17.01 12.52
CA ASP A 159 0.14 -17.27 13.17
C ASP A 159 0.72 -15.98 13.79
N ALA A 160 0.40 -14.80 13.24
CA ALA A 160 0.83 -13.50 13.77
C ALA A 160 0.00 -12.99 14.96
N GLY A 161 -1.21 -13.52 15.17
CA GLY A 161 -2.07 -13.15 16.31
C GLY A 161 -2.60 -11.71 16.31
N ILE A 162 -2.44 -10.95 15.21
CA ILE A 162 -2.89 -9.54 15.14
C ILE A 162 -4.38 -9.40 14.80
N GLY A 163 -5.05 -10.50 14.49
CA GLY A 163 -6.44 -10.52 14.04
C GLY A 163 -6.61 -10.02 12.60
N LEU A 164 -7.87 -9.95 12.16
CA LEU A 164 -8.21 -9.41 10.85
C LEU A 164 -8.61 -7.93 11.00
N PRO A 165 -8.36 -7.10 9.98
CA PRO A 165 -9.03 -5.81 9.88
C PRO A 165 -10.55 -6.05 9.93
N LYS A 166 -11.24 -5.33 10.82
CA LYS A 166 -12.69 -5.43 11.06
C LYS A 166 -13.45 -4.40 10.25
#